data_AF-A0A2N3KB00-F1
#
_entry.id   AF-A0A2N3KB00-F1
#
_cell.length_a   1.000
_cell.length_b   1.000
_cell.length_c   1.000
_cell.angle_alpha   90.00
_cell.angle_beta   90.00
_cell.angle_gamma   90.00
#
_symmetry.space_group_name_H-M   'P 1'
#
loop_
_entity.id
_entity.type
_entity.pdbx_description
1 polymer ?
#
loop_
_entity_poly.entity_id
_entity_poly.type
_entity_poly.pdbx_seq_one_letter_code
_entity_poly.pdbx_strand_id
1 'polypeptide(L)'
;MKGLLLGAGASFEVGMPLAYEFTNTFRSNILKRLDTKLFNIREGDPAREILIKSLLDKEKNYEDIIAHFERKCLDSKYYTPSLRGVLSQLIECAQSLLFEEQCLTKKILKLKLNDYYGFFKILESQGCLNIFSLNHDVVVEEVCDHYRIPYRDGFYKNNNNYKKIANFKTINHEMISAGKMNFFTASDFGVNLFKLHGAFDIFAVEDKKLFLKTSGSGDYIGSQIDEVKKVENENLRIMNINGIRTCNEITACDDDGQIQFLRRSLITGGYKYQNRFEQVVPIQLLEIFRDKLMDVSELIIIGYSFGDIHINECVKEWMRNGSRRIIIFDPFLEDVPHGFKNHKNKIEIVRGGFTDFSLSINSSKEDRNSKTLRDIITGIREKILELRIEHSSKDISNIEFKYKNLNH
;
A
#
# COMPACT_ATOMS: atom_id res chain seq x y z
N MET A 1 14.66 19.16 10.84
CA MET A 1 14.28 18.64 9.50
C MET A 1 12.82 18.24 9.52
N LYS A 2 12.09 18.49 8.43
CA LYS A 2 10.73 17.99 8.24
C LYS A 2 10.75 16.57 7.66
N GLY A 3 9.83 15.72 8.10
CA GLY A 3 9.59 14.39 7.52
C GLY A 3 8.10 14.20 7.25
N LEU A 4 7.76 13.31 6.31
CA LEU A 4 6.38 12.98 5.97
C LEU A 4 6.05 11.54 6.38
N LEU A 5 4.86 11.33 6.92
CA LEU A 5 4.25 10.00 7.10
C LEU A 5 2.96 9.96 6.28
N LEU A 6 2.91 9.08 5.28
CA LEU A 6 1.80 8.99 4.33
C LEU A 6 0.98 7.72 4.60
N GLY A 7 -0.31 7.91 4.81
CA GLY A 7 -1.31 6.83 4.83
C GLY A 7 -2.15 6.80 3.54
N ALA A 8 -3.12 5.89 3.48
CA ALA A 8 -3.89 5.63 2.25
C ALA A 8 -4.60 6.89 1.72
N GLY A 9 -4.98 7.81 2.61
CA GLY A 9 -5.58 9.09 2.26
C GLY A 9 -4.67 10.01 1.44
N ALA A 10 -3.35 9.86 1.52
CA ALA A 10 -2.42 10.65 0.71
C ALA A 10 -2.56 10.35 -0.79
N SER A 11 -2.94 9.12 -1.15
CA SER A 11 -3.14 8.70 -2.54
C SER A 11 -4.62 8.75 -2.97
N PHE A 12 -5.52 9.17 -2.06
CA PHE A 12 -6.95 9.16 -2.31
C PHE A 12 -7.35 10.11 -3.45
N GLU A 13 -6.78 11.31 -3.46
CA GLU A 13 -7.06 12.37 -4.44
C GLU A 13 -6.61 12.00 -5.86
N VAL A 14 -5.64 11.08 -5.98
CA VAL A 14 -5.20 10.54 -7.27
C VAL A 14 -5.95 9.28 -7.68
N GLY A 15 -6.98 8.90 -6.94
CA GLY A 15 -7.93 7.85 -7.31
C GLY A 15 -7.81 6.54 -6.55
N MET A 16 -6.77 6.37 -5.71
CA MET A 16 -6.65 5.18 -4.89
C MET A 16 -7.79 5.11 -3.85
N PRO A 17 -8.31 3.91 -3.54
CA PRO A 17 -9.38 3.76 -2.57
C PRO A 17 -8.87 3.87 -1.13
N LEU A 18 -9.70 4.38 -0.23
CA LEU A 18 -9.53 4.17 1.21
C LEU A 18 -9.88 2.71 1.57
N ALA A 19 -9.45 2.23 2.73
CA ALA A 19 -9.68 0.84 3.16
C ALA A 19 -11.17 0.44 3.12
N TYR A 20 -12.07 1.31 3.60
CA TYR A 20 -13.51 1.04 3.55
C TYR A 20 -14.08 1.01 2.13
N GLU A 21 -13.63 1.91 1.25
CA GLU A 21 -14.05 1.90 -0.16
C GLU A 21 -13.59 0.63 -0.87
N PHE A 22 -12.32 0.27 -0.64
CA PHE A 22 -11.73 -0.93 -1.21
C PHE A 22 -12.43 -2.20 -0.72
N THR A 23 -12.90 -2.20 0.54
CA THR A 23 -13.62 -3.35 1.12
C THR A 23 -14.84 -3.74 0.28
N ASN A 24 -15.54 -2.78 -0.31
CA ASN A 24 -16.68 -3.04 -1.18
C ASN A 24 -16.25 -3.73 -2.50
N THR A 25 -15.20 -3.23 -3.15
CA THR A 25 -14.60 -3.86 -4.32
C THR A 25 -14.11 -5.28 -4.01
N PHE A 26 -13.44 -5.46 -2.88
CA PHE A 26 -12.93 -6.74 -2.39
C PHE A 26 -14.07 -7.74 -2.16
N ARG A 27 -15.10 -7.35 -1.40
CA ARG A 27 -16.29 -8.17 -1.15
C ARG A 27 -16.95 -8.59 -2.45
N SER A 28 -17.35 -7.63 -3.28
CA SER A 28 -18.06 -7.89 -4.55
C SER A 28 -17.28 -8.87 -5.43
N ASN A 29 -15.97 -8.69 -5.57
CA ASN A 29 -15.15 -9.53 -6.44
C ASN A 29 -15.04 -10.98 -5.96
N ILE A 30 -14.92 -11.19 -4.64
CA ILE A 30 -14.85 -12.53 -4.05
C ILE A 30 -16.21 -13.20 -4.13
N LEU A 31 -17.25 -12.48 -3.71
CA LEU A 31 -18.63 -12.92 -3.67
C LEU A 31 -19.14 -13.41 -5.03
N LYS A 32 -18.89 -12.66 -6.10
CA LYS A 32 -19.21 -13.07 -7.50
C LYS A 32 -18.53 -14.36 -7.95
N ARG A 33 -17.42 -14.73 -7.30
CA ARG A 33 -16.54 -15.81 -7.72
C ARG A 33 -16.48 -16.96 -6.70
N LEU A 34 -17.32 -16.95 -5.67
CA LEU A 34 -17.39 -18.00 -4.66
C LEU A 34 -17.64 -19.39 -5.25
N ASP A 35 -18.45 -19.47 -6.30
CA ASP A 35 -18.79 -20.74 -6.96
C ASP A 35 -17.84 -21.10 -8.11
N THR A 36 -16.78 -20.31 -8.29
CA THR A 36 -15.72 -20.60 -9.27
C THR A 36 -14.59 -21.38 -8.60
N LYS A 37 -13.68 -21.94 -9.42
CA LYS A 37 -12.46 -22.58 -8.92
C LYS A 37 -11.39 -21.59 -8.42
N LEU A 38 -11.73 -20.30 -8.31
CA LEU A 38 -10.79 -19.27 -7.86
C LEU A 38 -10.38 -19.49 -6.40
N PHE A 39 -11.35 -19.85 -5.55
CA PHE A 39 -11.13 -20.21 -4.15
C PHE A 39 -11.06 -21.72 -4.01
N ASN A 40 -10.05 -22.22 -3.29
CA ASN A 40 -9.89 -23.67 -3.06
C ASN A 40 -10.73 -24.11 -1.85
N ILE A 41 -12.05 -23.92 -1.97
CA ILE A 41 -13.01 -24.20 -0.91
C ILE A 41 -14.17 -25.00 -1.50
N ARG A 42 -14.49 -26.14 -0.89
CA ARG A 42 -15.58 -27.01 -1.34
C ARG A 42 -16.90 -26.67 -0.64
N GLU A 43 -18.02 -27.12 -1.20
CA GLU A 43 -19.28 -27.16 -0.45
C GLU A 43 -19.12 -28.03 0.80
N GLY A 44 -19.73 -27.58 1.91
CA GLY A 44 -19.60 -28.22 3.22
C GLY A 44 -18.30 -27.94 3.99
N ASP A 45 -17.34 -27.22 3.39
CA ASP A 45 -16.13 -26.81 4.11
C ASP A 45 -16.45 -25.69 5.12
N PRO A 46 -16.13 -25.84 6.42
CA PRO A 46 -16.35 -24.80 7.43
C PRO A 46 -15.70 -23.46 7.07
N ALA A 47 -14.59 -23.47 6.33
CA ALA A 47 -13.93 -22.24 5.88
C ALA A 47 -14.82 -21.42 4.93
N ARG A 48 -15.72 -22.07 4.17
CA ARG A 48 -16.68 -21.40 3.28
C ARG A 48 -17.67 -20.55 4.04
N GLU A 49 -18.25 -21.12 5.09
CA GLU A 49 -19.24 -20.43 5.93
C GLU A 49 -18.60 -19.26 6.68
N ILE A 50 -17.39 -19.45 7.21
CA ILE A 50 -16.60 -18.39 7.85
C ILE A 50 -16.30 -17.26 6.86
N LEU A 51 -15.94 -17.61 5.62
CA LEU A 51 -15.66 -16.63 4.56
C LEU A 51 -16.90 -15.79 4.26
N ILE A 52 -18.03 -16.45 3.98
CA ILE A 52 -19.29 -15.75 3.65
C ILE A 52 -19.73 -14.85 4.81
N LYS A 53 -19.74 -15.36 6.05
CA LYS A 53 -20.10 -14.58 7.23
C LYS A 53 -19.19 -13.36 7.41
N SER A 54 -17.89 -13.52 7.17
CA SER A 54 -16.93 -12.41 7.28
C SER A 54 -17.12 -11.37 6.17
N LEU A 55 -17.42 -11.81 4.95
CA LEU A 55 -17.66 -10.91 3.81
C LEU A 55 -18.98 -10.12 3.95
N LEU A 56 -20.00 -10.70 4.59
CA LEU A 56 -21.31 -10.04 4.79
C LEU A 56 -21.34 -9.10 6.01
N ASP A 57 -20.37 -9.20 6.93
CA ASP A 57 -20.28 -8.35 8.11
C ASP A 57 -19.85 -6.93 7.72
N LYS A 58 -20.80 -6.00 7.65
CA LYS A 58 -20.62 -4.62 7.15
C LYS A 58 -19.69 -3.76 8.01
N GLU A 59 -19.50 -4.11 9.27
CA GLU A 59 -18.66 -3.35 10.22
C GLU A 59 -17.16 -3.60 9.98
N LYS A 60 -16.82 -4.74 9.38
CA LYS A 60 -15.43 -5.10 9.09
C LYS A 60 -14.94 -4.42 7.81
N ASN A 61 -13.71 -3.93 7.81
CA ASN A 61 -13.00 -3.66 6.56
C ASN A 61 -12.28 -4.92 6.05
N TYR A 62 -11.66 -4.85 4.87
CA TYR A 62 -10.96 -6.00 4.28
C TYR A 62 -9.77 -6.49 5.13
N GLU A 63 -9.05 -5.59 5.82
CA GLU A 63 -7.97 -5.96 6.74
C GLU A 63 -8.53 -6.71 7.95
N ASP A 64 -9.69 -6.30 8.48
CA ASP A 64 -10.37 -7.00 9.57
C ASP A 64 -10.82 -8.42 9.17
N ILE A 65 -11.26 -8.58 7.93
CA ILE A 65 -11.63 -9.89 7.35
C ILE A 65 -10.39 -10.78 7.29
N ILE A 66 -9.28 -10.28 6.75
CA ILE A 66 -8.01 -11.03 6.70
C ILE A 66 -7.54 -11.37 8.14
N ALA A 67 -7.57 -10.39 9.05
CA ALA A 67 -7.21 -10.58 10.45
C ALA A 67 -8.08 -11.62 11.18
N HIS A 68 -9.36 -11.72 10.80
CA HIS A 68 -10.24 -12.76 11.32
C HIS A 68 -9.79 -14.16 10.90
N PHE A 69 -9.38 -14.32 9.64
CA PHE A 69 -8.82 -15.59 9.14
C PHE A 69 -7.46 -15.90 9.76
N GLU A 70 -6.58 -14.91 9.89
CA GLU A 70 -5.31 -15.06 10.60
C GLU A 70 -5.54 -15.58 12.03
N ARG A 71 -6.43 -14.96 12.80
CA ARG A 71 -6.79 -15.41 14.16
C ARG A 71 -7.24 -16.87 14.19
N LYS A 72 -8.08 -17.28 13.23
CA LYS A 72 -8.60 -18.65 13.16
C LYS A 72 -7.53 -19.67 12.73
N CYS A 73 -6.58 -19.28 11.89
CA CYS A 73 -5.45 -20.13 11.52
C CYS A 73 -4.50 -20.40 12.71
N LEU A 74 -4.41 -19.46 13.66
CA LEU A 74 -3.62 -19.64 14.89
C LEU A 74 -4.35 -20.47 15.97
N ASP A 75 -5.67 -20.57 15.88
CA ASP A 75 -6.47 -21.35 16.82
C ASP A 75 -6.49 -22.82 16.38
N SER A 76 -5.85 -23.70 17.16
CA SER A 76 -5.75 -25.13 16.88
C SER A 76 -7.11 -25.82 16.72
N LYS A 77 -8.19 -25.23 17.27
CA LYS A 77 -9.55 -25.76 17.12
C LYS A 77 -10.12 -25.56 15.71
N TYR A 78 -9.67 -24.54 14.99
CA TYR A 78 -10.20 -24.15 13.68
C TYR A 78 -9.20 -24.34 12.54
N TYR A 79 -7.96 -24.73 12.83
CA TYR A 79 -6.94 -24.92 11.80
C TYR A 79 -7.33 -26.03 10.82
N THR A 80 -7.49 -25.65 9.55
CA THR A 80 -7.61 -26.57 8.43
C THR A 80 -6.71 -26.10 7.28
N PRO A 81 -6.19 -27.02 6.44
CA PRO A 81 -5.48 -26.63 5.21
C PRO A 81 -6.31 -25.71 4.32
N SER A 82 -7.63 -25.94 4.26
CA SER A 82 -8.57 -25.08 3.53
C SER A 82 -8.53 -23.65 4.05
N LEU A 83 -8.63 -23.43 5.36
CA LEU A 83 -8.61 -22.10 5.97
C LEU A 83 -7.33 -21.32 5.63
N ARG A 84 -6.18 -22.00 5.68
CA ARG A 84 -4.90 -21.41 5.26
C ARG A 84 -4.89 -21.07 3.76
N GLY A 85 -5.44 -21.95 2.92
CA GLY A 85 -5.63 -21.69 1.50
C GLY A 85 -6.51 -20.47 1.23
N VAL A 86 -7.63 -20.32 1.94
CA VAL A 86 -8.50 -19.14 1.85
C VAL A 86 -7.75 -17.88 2.23
N LEU A 87 -7.01 -17.90 3.35
CA LEU A 87 -6.22 -16.76 3.80
C LEU A 87 -5.23 -16.31 2.74
N SER A 88 -4.47 -17.24 2.14
CA SER A 88 -3.55 -16.93 1.04
C SER A 88 -4.27 -16.33 -0.18
N GLN A 89 -5.45 -16.85 -0.53
CA GLN A 89 -6.25 -16.34 -1.65
C GLN A 89 -6.87 -14.97 -1.37
N LEU A 90 -7.24 -14.67 -0.12
CA LEU A 90 -7.71 -13.35 0.29
C LEU A 90 -6.61 -12.30 0.19
N ILE A 91 -5.40 -12.62 0.66
CA ILE A 91 -4.24 -11.73 0.57
C ILE A 91 -3.90 -11.45 -0.90
N GLU A 92 -3.81 -12.50 -1.73
CA GLU A 92 -3.56 -12.35 -3.17
C GLU A 92 -4.64 -11.48 -3.84
N CYS A 93 -5.92 -11.73 -3.53
CA CYS A 93 -7.03 -10.96 -4.09
C CYS A 93 -6.96 -9.48 -3.70
N ALA A 94 -6.62 -9.17 -2.45
CA ALA A 94 -6.44 -7.80 -1.99
C ALA A 94 -5.32 -7.10 -2.78
N GLN A 95 -4.18 -7.76 -2.95
CA GLN A 95 -3.03 -7.25 -3.69
C GLN A 95 -3.36 -7.00 -5.16
N SER A 96 -3.97 -7.98 -5.84
CA SER A 96 -4.31 -7.87 -7.27
C SER A 96 -5.34 -6.79 -7.54
N LEU A 97 -6.39 -6.69 -6.73
CA LEU A 97 -7.43 -5.68 -6.92
C LEU A 97 -6.92 -4.26 -6.63
N LEU A 98 -6.09 -4.08 -5.60
CA LEU A 98 -5.47 -2.78 -5.34
C LEU A 98 -4.53 -2.36 -6.48
N PHE A 99 -3.77 -3.30 -7.05
CA PHE A 99 -2.92 -3.02 -8.20
C PHE A 99 -3.74 -2.69 -9.46
N GLU A 100 -4.87 -3.37 -9.67
CA GLU A 100 -5.81 -3.05 -10.75
C GLU A 100 -6.35 -1.62 -10.60
N GLU A 101 -6.74 -1.22 -9.40
CA GLU A 101 -7.15 0.16 -9.10
C GLU A 101 -6.02 1.15 -9.42
N GLN A 102 -4.76 0.88 -9.04
CA GLN A 102 -3.61 1.72 -9.41
C GLN A 102 -3.42 1.85 -10.93
N CYS A 103 -3.70 0.79 -11.69
CA CYS A 103 -3.63 0.82 -13.15
C CYS A 103 -4.71 1.72 -13.76
N LEU A 104 -5.91 1.75 -13.18
CA LEU A 104 -7.04 2.55 -13.66
C LEU A 104 -6.87 4.05 -13.34
N THR A 105 -6.14 4.38 -12.28
CA THR A 105 -6.02 5.76 -11.77
C THR A 105 -4.92 6.58 -12.44
N LYS A 106 -4.11 6.00 -13.34
CA LYS A 106 -3.02 6.68 -14.08
C LYS A 106 -3.40 8.03 -14.66
N LYS A 107 -4.59 8.13 -15.26
CA LYS A 107 -5.08 9.37 -15.88
C LYS A 107 -5.38 10.43 -14.83
N ILE A 108 -5.99 10.05 -13.71
CA ILE A 108 -6.30 10.96 -12.60
C ILE A 108 -5.00 11.46 -11.98
N LEU A 109 -4.06 10.55 -11.69
CA LEU A 109 -2.72 10.89 -11.24
C LEU A 109 -2.08 11.94 -12.15
N LYS A 110 -2.05 11.69 -13.46
CA LYS A 110 -1.49 12.64 -14.45
C LYS A 110 -2.10 14.03 -14.37
N LEU A 111 -3.40 14.14 -14.14
CA LEU A 111 -4.08 15.43 -14.04
C LEU A 111 -3.80 16.15 -12.71
N LYS A 112 -3.56 15.39 -11.63
CA LYS A 112 -3.32 15.90 -10.28
C LYS A 112 -1.87 16.19 -9.95
N LEU A 113 -0.90 15.64 -10.68
CA LEU A 113 0.52 15.77 -10.34
C LEU A 113 0.98 17.22 -10.14
N ASN A 114 0.42 18.17 -10.90
CA ASN A 114 0.75 19.60 -10.78
C ASN A 114 0.44 20.18 -9.40
N ASP A 115 -0.56 19.64 -8.70
CA ASP A 115 -0.94 20.08 -7.36
C ASP A 115 0.09 19.68 -6.29
N TYR A 116 0.98 18.73 -6.59
CA TYR A 116 1.99 18.22 -5.66
C TYR A 116 3.33 18.94 -5.74
N TYR A 117 3.42 20.06 -6.47
CA TYR A 117 4.68 20.81 -6.62
C TYR A 117 5.27 21.32 -5.28
N GLY A 118 4.43 21.61 -4.28
CA GLY A 118 4.89 22.06 -2.96
C GLY A 118 5.87 21.10 -2.29
N PHE A 119 5.77 19.82 -2.62
CA PHE A 119 6.72 18.78 -2.24
C PHE A 119 8.19 19.14 -2.58
N PHE A 120 8.42 19.71 -3.76
CA PHE A 120 9.76 20.11 -4.20
C PHE A 120 10.34 21.26 -3.36
N LYS A 121 9.48 22.16 -2.86
CA LYS A 121 9.91 23.35 -2.11
C LYS A 121 10.39 23.00 -0.71
N ILE A 122 9.84 21.94 -0.11
CA ILE A 122 10.40 21.38 1.13
C ILE A 122 11.82 20.90 0.87
N LEU A 123 12.01 20.13 -0.20
CA LEU A 123 13.31 19.59 -0.56
C LEU A 123 14.36 20.69 -0.82
N GLU A 124 14.00 21.74 -1.57
CA GLU A 124 14.87 22.91 -1.77
C GLU A 124 15.32 23.55 -0.43
N SER A 125 14.45 23.57 0.57
CA SER A 125 14.73 24.24 1.85
C SER A 125 15.64 23.45 2.79
N GLN A 126 15.65 22.10 2.70
CA GLN A 126 16.37 21.25 3.65
C GLN A 126 17.33 20.22 3.01
N GLY A 127 17.43 20.17 1.69
CA GLY A 127 18.31 19.26 0.95
C GLY A 127 17.77 17.84 0.83
N CYS A 128 17.53 17.16 1.96
CA CYS A 128 17.07 15.78 1.99
C CYS A 128 15.70 15.65 2.69
N LEU A 129 14.78 14.86 2.13
CA LEU A 129 13.44 14.64 2.68
C LEU A 129 13.17 13.16 2.94
N ASN A 130 12.88 12.81 4.20
CA ASN A 130 12.45 11.47 4.56
C ASN A 130 10.92 11.35 4.45
N ILE A 131 10.45 10.36 3.70
CA ILE A 131 9.04 10.02 3.52
C ILE A 131 8.82 8.58 3.94
N PHE A 132 8.00 8.42 4.96
CA PHE A 132 7.58 7.12 5.47
C PHE A 132 6.20 6.82 4.89
N SER A 133 6.13 5.92 3.93
CA SER A 133 4.87 5.51 3.31
C SER A 133 4.37 4.23 3.94
N LEU A 134 3.12 4.25 4.39
CA LEU A 134 2.34 3.05 4.74
C LEU A 134 1.57 2.53 3.50
N ASN A 135 1.59 3.28 2.40
CA ASN A 135 0.90 2.90 1.17
C ASN A 135 1.69 1.88 0.39
N HIS A 136 0.96 1.06 -0.34
CA HIS A 136 1.52 0.04 -1.22
C HIS A 136 1.74 0.53 -2.66
N ASP A 137 1.24 1.73 -2.97
CA ASP A 137 1.30 2.31 -4.30
C ASP A 137 2.68 2.88 -4.69
N VAL A 138 2.73 3.45 -5.89
CA VAL A 138 3.93 4.07 -6.50
C VAL A 138 3.75 5.58 -6.74
N VAL A 139 2.77 6.21 -6.09
CA VAL A 139 2.39 7.60 -6.37
C VAL A 139 3.54 8.56 -6.09
N VAL A 140 4.27 8.35 -4.98
CA VAL A 140 5.41 9.21 -4.62
C VAL A 140 6.53 9.10 -5.64
N GLU A 141 6.85 7.90 -6.12
CA GLU A 141 7.84 7.71 -7.18
C GLU A 141 7.43 8.42 -8.47
N GLU A 142 6.17 8.30 -8.88
CA GLU A 142 5.63 8.97 -10.08
C GLU A 142 5.70 10.51 -9.95
N VAL A 143 5.44 11.04 -8.75
CA VAL A 143 5.63 12.48 -8.44
C VAL A 143 7.11 12.88 -8.57
N CYS A 144 8.00 12.08 -8.01
CA CYS A 144 9.44 12.36 -8.07
C CYS A 144 9.95 12.33 -9.51
N ASP A 145 9.57 11.31 -10.29
CA ASP A 145 9.94 11.19 -11.71
C ASP A 145 9.41 12.38 -12.52
N HIS A 146 8.13 12.75 -12.33
CA HIS A 146 7.51 13.88 -13.03
C HIS A 146 8.26 15.20 -12.82
N TYR A 147 8.71 15.47 -11.60
CA TYR A 147 9.47 16.66 -11.27
C TYR A 147 10.99 16.50 -11.36
N ARG A 148 11.48 15.35 -11.82
CA ARG A 148 12.90 14.99 -11.89
C ARG A 148 13.61 15.16 -10.55
N ILE A 149 12.92 14.83 -9.47
CA ILE A 149 13.45 14.84 -8.11
C ILE A 149 14.21 13.53 -7.89
N PRO A 150 15.50 13.57 -7.54
CA PRO A 150 16.23 12.37 -7.16
C PRO A 150 15.57 11.72 -5.94
N TYR A 151 15.25 10.43 -6.03
CA TYR A 151 14.77 9.67 -4.89
C TYR A 151 15.50 8.33 -4.77
N ARG A 152 15.57 7.86 -3.52
CA ARG A 152 16.17 6.60 -3.10
C ARG A 152 15.19 5.86 -2.22
N ASP A 153 14.98 4.59 -2.53
CA ASP A 153 13.99 3.71 -1.91
C ASP A 153 14.63 2.57 -1.10
N GLY A 154 15.95 2.67 -0.88
CA GLY A 154 16.74 1.67 -0.17
C GLY A 154 17.33 0.59 -1.07
N PHE A 155 16.95 0.50 -2.36
CA PHE A 155 17.43 -0.51 -3.30
C PHE A 155 18.56 0.04 -4.20
N TYR A 156 19.44 -0.86 -4.65
CA TYR A 156 20.58 -0.54 -5.51
C TYR A 156 20.32 -0.94 -6.97
N LYS A 157 20.80 -0.14 -7.92
CA LYS A 157 20.81 -0.52 -9.34
C LYS A 157 21.96 -1.50 -9.60
N ASN A 158 21.71 -2.78 -9.37
CA ASN A 158 22.67 -3.85 -9.57
C ASN A 158 22.24 -4.78 -10.71
N ASN A 159 23.21 -5.51 -11.27
CA ASN A 159 22.89 -6.66 -12.11
C ASN A 159 22.13 -7.71 -11.28
N ASN A 160 21.14 -8.33 -11.92
CA ASN A 160 20.29 -9.37 -11.34
C ASN A 160 19.89 -10.33 -12.47
N ASN A 161 19.40 -11.52 -12.08
CA ASN A 161 19.00 -12.58 -13.02
C ASN A 161 17.55 -12.45 -13.51
N TYR A 162 16.93 -11.27 -13.40
CA TYR A 162 15.49 -11.09 -13.64
C TYR A 162 15.20 -10.02 -14.70
N LYS A 163 16.21 -9.64 -15.49
CA LYS A 163 16.13 -8.50 -16.41
C LYS A 163 15.21 -8.76 -17.60
N LYS A 164 14.99 -10.03 -17.97
CA LYS A 164 14.03 -10.40 -19.02
C LYS A 164 12.57 -10.19 -18.61
N ILE A 165 12.29 -10.09 -17.30
CA ILE A 165 10.93 -9.89 -16.78
C ILE A 165 10.60 -8.40 -16.72
N ALA A 166 11.41 -7.64 -15.97
CA ALA A 166 11.21 -6.21 -15.75
C ALA A 166 12.54 -5.55 -15.34
N ASN A 167 12.53 -4.22 -15.27
CA ASN A 167 13.65 -3.47 -14.74
C ASN A 167 13.62 -3.52 -13.20
N PHE A 168 14.66 -4.08 -12.59
CA PHE A 168 14.75 -4.20 -11.13
C PHE A 168 15.94 -3.45 -10.54
N LYS A 169 15.71 -2.78 -9.41
CA LYS A 169 16.71 -2.52 -8.38
C LYS A 169 16.69 -3.68 -7.38
N THR A 170 17.79 -3.91 -6.67
CA THR A 170 17.91 -5.04 -5.74
C THR A 170 18.55 -4.66 -4.41
N ILE A 171 18.28 -5.48 -3.39
CA ILE A 171 18.98 -5.46 -2.10
C ILE A 171 18.90 -6.84 -1.45
N ASN A 172 19.96 -7.25 -0.77
CA ASN A 172 19.99 -8.53 -0.06
C ASN A 172 19.55 -8.38 1.40
N HIS A 173 19.01 -9.44 1.98
CA HIS A 173 18.55 -9.46 3.36
C HIS A 173 19.64 -9.08 4.38
N GLU A 174 20.87 -9.52 4.15
CA GLU A 174 22.03 -9.16 4.98
C GLU A 174 22.30 -7.65 4.99
N MET A 175 22.12 -6.98 3.85
CA MET A 175 22.30 -5.54 3.73
C MET A 175 21.20 -4.79 4.48
N ILE A 176 19.94 -5.24 4.37
CA ILE A 176 18.81 -4.68 5.13
C ILE A 176 19.09 -4.84 6.63
N SER A 177 19.51 -6.05 7.06
CA SER A 177 19.79 -6.35 8.46
C SER A 177 20.96 -5.56 9.03
N ALA A 178 21.93 -5.20 8.19
CA ALA A 178 23.05 -4.34 8.56
C ALA A 178 22.74 -2.83 8.43
N GLY A 179 21.51 -2.44 8.10
CA GLY A 179 21.12 -1.05 7.86
C GLY A 179 21.78 -0.41 6.62
N LYS A 180 22.39 -1.22 5.73
CA LYS A 180 23.12 -0.79 4.52
C LYS A 180 22.17 -0.63 3.34
N MET A 181 21.15 0.19 3.51
CA MET A 181 20.18 0.51 2.46
C MET A 181 20.64 1.73 1.65
N ASN A 182 20.29 1.76 0.37
CA ASN A 182 20.61 2.87 -0.51
C ASN A 182 19.72 4.08 -0.21
N PHE A 183 20.11 4.91 0.74
CA PHE A 183 19.46 6.18 1.07
C PHE A 183 20.45 7.35 0.92
N PHE A 184 19.90 8.55 0.75
CA PHE A 184 20.63 9.81 0.86
C PHE A 184 20.97 10.09 2.33
N THR A 185 22.12 10.72 2.52
CA THR A 185 22.57 11.28 3.79
C THR A 185 22.09 12.73 3.94
N ALA A 186 22.26 13.32 5.12
CA ALA A 186 21.85 14.71 5.36
C ALA A 186 22.58 15.74 4.49
N SER A 187 23.74 15.39 3.91
CA SER A 187 24.49 16.25 2.98
C SER A 187 24.07 16.11 1.51
N ASP A 188 23.28 15.09 1.19
CA ASP A 188 22.82 14.85 -0.17
C ASP A 188 21.53 15.62 -0.49
N PHE A 189 21.23 15.75 -1.78
CA PHE A 189 19.96 16.31 -2.27
C PHE A 189 19.05 15.19 -2.80
N GLY A 190 17.87 15.04 -2.21
CA GLY A 190 16.87 14.09 -2.69
C GLY A 190 15.92 13.53 -1.63
N VAL A 191 15.02 12.69 -2.10
CA VAL A 191 13.98 12.05 -1.28
C VAL A 191 14.42 10.65 -0.87
N ASN A 192 14.32 10.35 0.43
CA ASN A 192 14.36 8.98 0.93
C ASN A 192 12.94 8.47 1.13
N LEU A 193 12.54 7.49 0.33
CA LEU A 193 11.23 6.86 0.40
C LEU A 193 11.33 5.52 1.13
N PHE A 194 10.74 5.45 2.32
CA PHE A 194 10.66 4.26 3.14
C PHE A 194 9.27 3.63 2.97
N LYS A 195 9.18 2.44 2.36
CA LYS A 195 7.91 1.71 2.21
C LYS A 195 7.72 0.71 3.35
N LEU A 196 6.97 1.11 4.38
CA LEU A 196 6.90 0.37 5.64
C LEU A 196 5.95 -0.83 5.58
N HIS A 197 4.94 -0.88 4.71
CA HIS A 197 4.06 -2.06 4.62
C HIS A 197 4.33 -2.88 3.35
N GLY A 198 5.55 -2.80 2.82
CA GLY A 198 5.84 -3.29 1.48
C GLY A 198 5.06 -2.53 0.41
N ALA A 199 5.09 -3.04 -0.83
CA ALA A 199 4.44 -2.37 -1.95
C ALA A 199 4.18 -3.32 -3.14
N PHE A 200 3.37 -2.86 -4.10
CA PHE A 200 3.09 -3.59 -5.34
C PHE A 200 4.35 -3.87 -6.15
N ASP A 201 5.34 -2.99 -6.03
CA ASP A 201 6.56 -2.99 -6.80
C ASP A 201 7.74 -3.66 -6.12
N ILE A 202 7.55 -4.30 -4.95
CA ILE A 202 8.61 -4.99 -4.20
C ILE A 202 8.29 -6.48 -4.04
N PHE A 203 9.24 -7.32 -4.39
CA PHE A 203 9.15 -8.79 -4.39
C PHE A 203 10.35 -9.39 -3.67
N ALA A 204 10.14 -10.48 -2.92
CA ALA A 204 11.21 -11.31 -2.39
C ALA A 204 11.39 -12.56 -3.23
N VAL A 205 12.64 -12.93 -3.48
CA VAL A 205 13.06 -14.12 -4.22
C VAL A 205 14.14 -14.86 -3.45
N GLU A 206 14.54 -16.05 -3.93
CA GLU A 206 15.62 -16.85 -3.33
C GLU A 206 15.43 -17.08 -1.81
N ASP A 207 14.23 -17.52 -1.43
CA ASP A 207 13.84 -17.69 -0.02
C ASP A 207 14.07 -16.43 0.85
N LYS A 208 13.75 -15.26 0.29
CA LYS A 208 13.85 -13.94 0.93
C LYS A 208 15.29 -13.48 1.17
N LYS A 209 16.28 -14.11 0.55
CA LYS A 209 17.67 -13.63 0.57
C LYS A 209 17.87 -12.40 -0.29
N LEU A 210 17.07 -12.27 -1.35
CA LEU A 210 17.12 -11.18 -2.31
C LEU A 210 15.74 -10.52 -2.43
N PHE A 211 15.74 -9.18 -2.45
CA PHE A 211 14.56 -8.37 -2.71
C PHE A 211 14.74 -7.63 -4.03
N LEU A 212 13.71 -7.68 -4.86
CA LEU A 212 13.62 -6.99 -6.14
C LEU A 212 12.60 -5.85 -6.01
N LYS A 213 12.95 -4.65 -6.49
CA LYS A 213 12.01 -3.54 -6.63
C LYS A 213 11.95 -3.12 -8.09
N THR A 214 10.77 -3.09 -8.70
CA THR A 214 10.66 -2.60 -10.08
C THR A 214 11.03 -1.14 -10.17
N SER A 215 11.61 -0.73 -11.30
CA SER A 215 12.05 0.64 -11.55
C SER A 215 11.66 1.07 -12.95
N GLY A 216 10.65 1.93 -13.03
CA GLY A 216 10.25 2.61 -14.26
C GLY A 216 11.35 3.49 -14.84
N SER A 217 11.19 3.87 -16.10
CA SER A 217 12.15 4.77 -16.77
C SER A 217 12.05 6.21 -16.28
N GLY A 218 10.89 6.62 -15.77
CA GLY A 218 10.59 8.00 -15.37
C GLY A 218 10.29 8.94 -16.54
N ASP A 219 10.28 8.44 -17.78
CA ASP A 219 10.07 9.27 -18.98
C ASP A 219 8.60 9.74 -19.14
N TYR A 220 7.68 9.00 -18.53
CA TYR A 220 6.25 9.29 -18.57
C TYR A 220 5.55 8.78 -17.32
N ILE A 221 4.38 9.37 -17.05
CA ILE A 221 3.55 9.03 -15.89
C ILE A 221 2.91 7.65 -16.09
N GLY A 222 3.12 6.78 -15.12
CA GLY A 222 2.71 5.39 -15.12
C GLY A 222 3.82 4.43 -15.52
N SER A 223 5.06 4.90 -15.74
CA SER A 223 6.20 4.05 -16.04
C SER A 223 6.55 3.09 -14.90
N GLN A 224 6.35 3.49 -13.63
CA GLN A 224 6.54 2.60 -12.48
C GLN A 224 5.48 1.49 -12.50
N ILE A 225 4.22 1.87 -12.76
CA ILE A 225 3.10 0.93 -12.82
C ILE A 225 3.27 -0.06 -13.97
N ASP A 226 3.80 0.38 -15.11
CA ASP A 226 4.04 -0.50 -16.26
C ASP A 226 5.10 -1.57 -15.99
N GLU A 227 6.15 -1.27 -15.20
CA GLU A 227 7.12 -2.29 -14.81
C GLU A 227 6.51 -3.35 -13.90
N VAL A 228 5.68 -2.96 -12.93
CA VAL A 228 4.92 -3.94 -12.12
C VAL A 228 4.02 -4.80 -13.02
N LYS A 229 3.35 -4.17 -14.00
CA LYS A 229 2.48 -4.88 -14.95
C LYS A 229 3.24 -5.90 -15.80
N LYS A 230 4.51 -5.65 -16.15
CA LYS A 230 5.34 -6.65 -16.84
C LYS A 230 5.52 -7.91 -15.99
N VAL A 231 5.76 -7.76 -14.69
CA VAL A 231 5.86 -8.89 -13.74
C VAL A 231 4.55 -9.68 -13.68
N GLU A 232 3.40 -8.99 -13.59
CA GLU A 232 2.08 -9.64 -13.62
C GLU A 232 1.81 -10.39 -14.94
N ASN A 233 2.15 -9.76 -16.07
CA ASN A 233 1.96 -10.36 -17.39
C ASN A 233 2.82 -11.61 -17.57
N GLU A 234 4.02 -11.63 -17.01
CA GLU A 234 4.88 -12.81 -17.03
C GLU A 234 4.27 -13.97 -16.24
N ASN A 235 3.69 -13.70 -15.08
CA ASN A 235 2.92 -14.68 -14.31
C ASN A 235 1.77 -15.26 -15.13
N LEU A 236 0.96 -14.40 -15.76
CA LEU A 236 -0.14 -14.84 -16.62
C LEU A 236 0.34 -15.66 -17.81
N ARG A 237 1.46 -15.27 -18.43
CA ARG A 237 2.06 -16.01 -19.56
C ARG A 237 2.43 -17.43 -19.14
N ILE A 238 3.11 -17.61 -18.02
CA ILE A 238 3.52 -18.93 -17.53
C ILE A 238 2.31 -19.77 -17.12
N MET A 239 1.34 -19.16 -16.42
CA MET A 239 0.10 -19.84 -16.04
C MET A 239 -0.66 -20.37 -17.27
N ASN A 240 -0.73 -19.59 -18.35
CA ASN A 240 -1.39 -19.99 -19.59
C ASN A 240 -0.67 -21.13 -20.32
N ILE A 241 0.66 -21.18 -20.25
CA ILE A 241 1.46 -22.24 -20.89
C ILE A 241 1.38 -23.54 -20.10
N ASN A 242 1.55 -23.47 -18.77
CA ASN A 242 1.68 -24.66 -17.93
C ASN A 242 0.34 -25.17 -17.40
N GLY A 243 -0.73 -24.37 -17.46
CA GLY A 243 -2.03 -24.70 -16.87
C GLY A 243 -2.01 -24.79 -15.33
N ILE A 244 -0.93 -24.33 -14.70
CA ILE A 244 -0.73 -24.36 -13.24
C ILE A 244 -0.76 -22.92 -12.72
N ARG A 245 -1.45 -22.73 -11.59
CA ARG A 245 -1.53 -21.45 -10.88
C ARG A 245 -0.88 -21.58 -9.51
N THR A 246 0.06 -20.69 -9.20
CA THR A 246 0.54 -20.44 -7.84
C THR A 246 -0.44 -19.56 -7.07
N CYS A 247 -0.45 -19.66 -5.74
CA CYS A 247 -1.26 -18.80 -4.89
C CYS A 247 -0.35 -17.90 -4.06
N ASN A 248 -0.66 -16.60 -4.03
CA ASN A 248 0.08 -15.57 -3.29
C ASN A 248 1.57 -15.42 -3.68
N GLU A 249 1.94 -15.93 -4.86
CA GLU A 249 3.28 -15.83 -5.45
C GLU A 249 3.14 -15.60 -6.95
N ILE A 250 4.03 -14.80 -7.52
CA ILE A 250 4.18 -14.61 -8.96
C ILE A 250 5.16 -15.65 -9.48
N THR A 251 4.72 -16.46 -10.44
CA THR A 251 5.62 -17.35 -11.19
C THR A 251 6.31 -16.55 -12.29
N ALA A 252 7.63 -16.61 -12.39
CA ALA A 252 8.38 -15.94 -13.46
C ALA A 252 9.58 -16.79 -13.89
N CYS A 253 10.08 -16.58 -15.11
CA CYS A 253 11.34 -17.21 -15.55
C CYS A 253 12.50 -16.22 -15.35
N ASP A 254 13.58 -16.67 -14.70
CA ASP A 254 14.83 -15.88 -14.66
C ASP A 254 15.52 -15.83 -16.03
N ASP A 255 16.66 -15.13 -16.11
CA ASP A 255 17.38 -14.93 -17.36
C ASP A 255 17.94 -16.26 -17.92
N ASP A 256 18.08 -17.30 -17.09
CA ASP A 256 18.46 -18.67 -17.48
C ASP A 256 17.25 -19.54 -17.89
N GLY A 257 16.03 -18.99 -17.80
CA GLY A 257 14.79 -19.69 -18.13
C GLY A 257 14.29 -20.62 -17.03
N GLN A 258 14.88 -20.60 -15.83
CA GLN A 258 14.40 -21.38 -14.68
C GLN A 258 13.18 -20.71 -14.06
N ILE A 259 12.23 -21.54 -13.62
CA ILE A 259 11.04 -21.06 -12.93
C ILE A 259 11.42 -20.58 -11.53
N GLN A 260 11.04 -19.36 -11.23
CA GLN A 260 11.22 -18.68 -9.95
C GLN A 260 9.86 -18.25 -9.38
N PHE A 261 9.82 -18.09 -8.06
CA PHE A 261 8.63 -17.64 -7.33
C PHE A 261 8.93 -16.30 -6.63
N LEU A 262 8.27 -15.25 -7.10
CA LEU A 262 8.37 -13.90 -6.57
C LEU A 262 7.26 -13.70 -5.52
N ARG A 263 7.67 -13.63 -4.25
CA ARG A 263 6.76 -13.40 -3.12
C ARG A 263 6.48 -11.90 -3.00
N ARG A 264 5.22 -11.51 -3.00
CA ARG A 264 4.80 -10.10 -2.88
C ARG A 264 5.12 -9.58 -1.48
N SER A 265 5.60 -8.35 -1.40
CA SER A 265 5.95 -7.73 -0.12
C SER A 265 4.78 -7.07 0.61
N LEU A 266 3.63 -6.83 -0.04
CA LEU A 266 2.52 -6.12 0.59
C LEU A 266 2.07 -6.81 1.89
N ILE A 267 2.10 -6.07 2.99
CA ILE A 267 1.59 -6.50 4.30
C ILE A 267 0.16 -5.98 4.47
N THR A 268 -0.76 -6.89 4.74
CA THR A 268 -2.15 -6.59 5.12
C THR A 268 -2.57 -7.49 6.28
N GLY A 269 -3.76 -7.27 6.86
CA GLY A 269 -4.25 -8.02 8.02
C GLY A 269 -3.87 -7.41 9.36
N GLY A 270 -4.15 -8.13 10.44
CA GLY A 270 -4.10 -7.62 11.82
C GLY A 270 -2.80 -7.91 12.56
N TYR A 271 -1.94 -8.76 12.00
CA TYR A 271 -0.68 -9.20 12.63
C TYR A 271 0.57 -8.56 12.01
N LYS A 272 0.46 -7.36 11.41
CA LYS A 272 1.59 -6.62 10.82
C LYS A 272 2.75 -6.51 11.83
N TYR A 273 3.97 -6.84 11.40
CA TYR A 273 5.19 -6.86 12.24
C TYR A 273 5.18 -7.77 13.47
N GLN A 274 4.31 -8.79 13.52
CA GLN A 274 4.34 -9.81 14.55
C GLN A 274 4.88 -11.13 14.00
N ASN A 275 5.75 -11.81 14.76
CA ASN A 275 6.34 -13.12 14.42
C ASN A 275 5.32 -14.30 14.39
N ARG A 276 4.02 -14.01 14.32
CA ARG A 276 2.94 -15.01 14.35
C ARG A 276 2.59 -15.53 12.96
N PHE A 277 2.86 -14.75 11.92
CA PHE A 277 2.71 -15.13 10.53
C PHE A 277 3.99 -14.87 9.76
N GLU A 278 4.21 -15.66 8.71
CA GLU A 278 5.35 -15.47 7.83
C GLU A 278 5.18 -14.14 7.06
N GLN A 279 6.05 -13.17 7.35
CA GLN A 279 6.07 -11.89 6.66
C GLN A 279 7.20 -11.86 5.63
N VAL A 280 6.93 -11.23 4.49
CA VAL A 280 7.93 -11.02 3.43
C VAL A 280 8.80 -9.81 3.75
N VAL A 281 8.19 -8.74 4.28
CA VAL A 281 8.89 -7.51 4.67
C VAL A 281 9.72 -7.76 5.92
N PRO A 282 11.03 -7.45 5.89
CA PRO A 282 11.89 -7.61 7.06
C PRO A 282 11.47 -6.68 8.22
N ILE A 283 11.45 -7.21 9.45
CA ILE A 283 11.16 -6.44 10.67
C ILE A 283 12.14 -5.27 10.87
N GLN A 284 13.37 -5.41 10.35
CA GLN A 284 14.41 -4.41 10.38
C GLN A 284 14.02 -3.11 9.66
N LEU A 285 13.05 -3.14 8.74
CA LEU A 285 12.52 -1.90 8.14
C LEU A 285 11.81 -1.02 9.18
N LEU A 286 11.18 -1.62 10.20
CA LEU A 286 10.60 -0.86 11.31
C LEU A 286 11.67 -0.25 12.23
N GLU A 287 12.80 -0.94 12.41
CA GLU A 287 13.96 -0.43 13.16
C GLU A 287 14.58 0.76 12.41
N ILE A 288 14.82 0.61 11.10
CA ILE A 288 15.30 1.69 10.23
C ILE A 288 14.34 2.89 10.25
N PHE A 289 13.02 2.64 10.26
CA PHE A 289 12.03 3.69 10.42
C PHE A 289 12.22 4.46 11.73
N ARG A 290 12.34 3.76 12.87
CA ARG A 290 12.55 4.39 14.18
C ARG A 290 13.81 5.25 14.16
N ASP A 291 14.90 4.71 13.66
CA ASP A 291 16.18 5.42 13.59
C ASP A 291 16.07 6.67 12.72
N LYS A 292 15.50 6.56 11.52
CA LYS A 292 15.35 7.69 10.59
C LYS A 292 14.30 8.71 11.02
N LEU A 293 13.33 8.31 11.83
CA LEU A 293 12.39 9.22 12.45
C LEU A 293 13.09 10.10 13.50
N MET A 294 14.17 9.63 14.13
CA MET A 294 14.92 10.44 15.11
C MET A 294 15.57 11.68 14.50
N ASP A 295 15.91 11.65 13.21
CA ASP A 295 16.45 12.78 12.44
C ASP A 295 15.39 13.87 12.16
N VAL A 296 14.10 13.55 12.35
CA VAL A 296 12.97 14.43 12.10
C VAL A 296 12.61 15.24 13.35
N SER A 297 12.43 16.55 13.18
CA SER A 297 11.99 17.48 14.23
C SER A 297 10.50 17.84 14.11
N GLU A 298 9.98 17.86 12.89
CA GLU A 298 8.57 18.12 12.58
C GLU A 298 8.07 17.02 11.64
N LEU A 299 7.07 16.25 12.08
CA LEU A 299 6.48 15.17 11.30
C LEU A 299 5.13 15.62 10.74
N ILE A 300 5.01 15.63 9.42
CA ILE A 300 3.76 15.91 8.72
C ILE A 300 3.10 14.57 8.40
N ILE A 301 1.90 14.35 8.93
CA ILE A 301 1.13 13.12 8.72
C ILE A 301 0.00 13.44 7.75
N ILE A 302 -0.11 12.70 6.64
CA ILE A 302 -1.12 12.97 5.60
C ILE A 302 -1.94 11.71 5.36
N GLY A 303 -3.26 11.81 5.55
CA GLY A 303 -4.21 10.76 5.20
C GLY A 303 -3.99 9.43 5.92
N TYR A 304 -3.46 9.47 7.15
CA TYR A 304 -3.23 8.29 7.97
C TYR A 304 -4.31 8.17 9.06
N SER A 305 -4.99 7.03 9.09
CA SER A 305 -6.10 6.76 10.03
C SER A 305 -5.65 6.42 11.45
N PHE A 306 -4.35 6.30 11.71
CA PHE A 306 -3.80 5.83 12.99
C PHE A 306 -4.23 4.40 13.37
N GLY A 307 -4.56 3.55 12.40
CA GLY A 307 -4.93 2.15 12.63
C GLY A 307 -3.76 1.22 13.00
N ASP A 308 -2.53 1.57 12.60
CA ASP A 308 -1.36 0.71 12.82
C ASP A 308 -0.68 0.97 14.17
N ILE A 309 -0.94 0.09 15.14
CA ILE A 309 -0.43 0.21 16.52
C ILE A 309 1.10 0.35 16.54
N HIS A 310 1.84 -0.46 15.77
CA HIS A 310 3.31 -0.42 15.78
C HIS A 310 3.88 0.90 15.26
N ILE A 311 3.25 1.52 14.26
CA ILE A 311 3.63 2.85 13.76
C ILE A 311 3.33 3.89 14.82
N ASN A 312 2.13 3.85 15.41
CA ASN A 312 1.73 4.75 16.47
C ASN A 312 2.69 4.72 17.67
N GLU A 313 3.14 3.55 18.10
CA GLU A 313 4.10 3.43 19.20
C GLU A 313 5.46 4.07 18.86
N CYS A 314 5.96 3.88 17.64
CA CYS A 314 7.19 4.56 17.20
C CYS A 314 7.04 6.09 17.23
N VAL A 315 5.91 6.60 16.75
CA VAL A 315 5.63 8.05 16.75
C VAL A 315 5.49 8.59 18.18
N LYS A 316 4.80 7.87 19.08
CA LYS A 316 4.68 8.25 20.50
C LYS A 316 6.04 8.29 21.19
N GLU A 317 6.87 7.28 20.99
CA GLU A 317 8.23 7.25 21.52
C GLU A 317 9.05 8.43 21.00
N TRP A 318 8.97 8.70 19.71
CA TRP A 318 9.59 9.88 19.11
C TRP A 318 9.08 11.17 19.77
N MET A 319 7.78 11.37 19.99
CA MET A 319 7.24 12.58 20.62
C MET A 319 7.70 12.85 22.06
N ARG A 320 8.28 11.87 22.76
CA ARG A 320 8.81 12.04 24.13
C ARG A 320 9.93 13.08 24.19
N ASN A 321 10.65 13.32 23.10
CA ASN A 321 11.64 14.40 23.04
C ASN A 321 10.94 15.77 22.95
N GLY A 322 11.41 16.74 23.75
CA GLY A 322 10.70 17.98 24.09
C GLY A 322 10.34 18.88 22.90
N SER A 323 11.20 18.96 21.88
CA SER A 323 11.09 19.92 20.77
C SER A 323 10.31 19.42 19.55
N ARG A 324 9.81 18.18 19.57
CA ARG A 324 9.14 17.55 18.42
C ARG A 324 7.69 17.99 18.29
N ARG A 325 7.24 18.15 17.04
CA ARG A 325 5.88 18.58 16.70
C ARG A 325 5.30 17.78 15.53
N ILE A 326 3.98 17.62 15.53
CA ILE A 326 3.23 16.94 14.47
C ILE A 326 2.24 17.92 13.83
N ILE A 327 2.11 17.84 12.51
CA ILE A 327 1.01 18.47 11.77
C ILE A 327 0.26 17.35 11.04
N ILE A 328 -1.04 17.23 11.27
CA ILE A 328 -1.90 16.19 10.67
C ILE A 328 -2.77 16.84 9.60
N PHE A 329 -2.66 16.39 8.36
CA PHE A 329 -3.55 16.70 7.26
C PHE A 329 -4.54 15.55 7.08
N ASP A 330 -5.78 15.79 7.49
CA ASP A 330 -6.89 14.86 7.30
C ASP A 330 -8.20 15.66 7.12
N PRO A 331 -8.98 15.44 6.05
CA PRO A 331 -10.19 16.21 5.77
C PRO A 331 -11.32 15.98 6.78
N PHE A 332 -11.30 14.88 7.53
CA PHE A 332 -12.40 14.46 8.41
C PHE A 332 -12.01 14.40 9.89
N LEU A 333 -10.73 14.56 10.23
CA LEU A 333 -10.26 14.51 11.61
C LEU A 333 -10.65 15.78 12.38
N GLU A 334 -11.40 15.61 13.48
CA GLU A 334 -11.90 16.73 14.28
C GLU A 334 -11.14 16.95 15.59
N ASP A 335 -10.52 15.92 16.16
CA ASP A 335 -9.74 15.99 17.39
C ASP A 335 -8.51 15.09 17.30
N VAL A 336 -7.57 15.29 18.22
CA VAL A 336 -6.34 14.52 18.29
C VAL A 336 -6.67 13.03 18.45
N PRO A 337 -6.04 12.13 17.66
CA PRO A 337 -6.31 10.70 17.76
C PRO A 337 -6.11 10.19 19.19
N HIS A 338 -6.98 9.27 19.63
CA HIS A 338 -7.09 8.86 21.04
C HIS A 338 -5.74 8.53 21.70
N GLY A 339 -4.86 7.80 21.00
CA GLY A 339 -3.54 7.43 21.50
C GLY A 339 -2.55 8.59 21.70
N PHE A 340 -2.86 9.79 21.21
CA PHE A 340 -1.98 10.96 21.19
C PHE A 340 -2.51 12.14 22.03
N LYS A 341 -3.63 11.98 22.74
CA LYS A 341 -4.26 13.05 23.54
C LYS A 341 -3.31 13.71 24.53
N ASN A 342 -2.40 12.94 25.13
CA ASN A 342 -1.39 13.44 26.08
C ASN A 342 -0.34 14.37 25.43
N HIS A 343 -0.33 14.47 24.10
CA HIS A 343 0.56 15.33 23.34
C HIS A 343 -0.18 16.39 22.54
N LYS A 344 -1.44 16.70 22.89
CA LYS A 344 -2.30 17.64 22.14
C LYS A 344 -1.64 19.01 21.90
N ASN A 345 -0.83 19.51 22.84
CA ASN A 345 -0.11 20.77 22.70
C ASN A 345 1.02 20.76 21.66
N LYS A 346 1.42 19.58 21.17
CA LYS A 346 2.46 19.39 20.13
C LYS A 346 1.87 18.99 18.77
N ILE A 347 0.54 18.94 18.66
CA ILE A 347 -0.17 18.43 17.48
C ILE A 347 -1.05 19.54 16.93
N GLU A 348 -0.83 19.84 15.65
CA GLU A 348 -1.68 20.70 14.85
C GLU A 348 -2.52 19.83 13.90
N ILE A 349 -3.81 20.13 13.76
CA ILE A 349 -4.70 19.44 12.83
C ILE A 349 -5.14 20.45 11.76
N VAL A 350 -4.96 20.06 10.50
CA VAL A 350 -5.36 20.81 9.34
C VAL A 350 -6.37 19.98 8.56
N ARG A 351 -7.56 20.54 8.34
CA ARG A 351 -8.60 19.91 7.52
C ARG A 351 -8.21 20.03 6.04
N GLY A 352 -7.53 19.02 5.52
CA GLY A 352 -7.05 19.00 4.15
C GLY A 352 -6.36 17.69 3.77
N GLY A 353 -6.24 17.45 2.47
CA GLY A 353 -5.54 16.31 1.88
C GLY A 353 -4.09 16.62 1.52
N PHE A 354 -3.53 15.82 0.62
CA PHE A 354 -2.15 15.99 0.17
C PHE A 354 -1.99 17.20 -0.75
N THR A 355 -3.02 17.52 -1.54
CA THR A 355 -3.08 18.75 -2.33
C THR A 355 -3.03 19.98 -1.44
N ASP A 356 -3.85 20.04 -0.39
CA ASP A 356 -3.91 21.18 0.52
C ASP A 356 -2.57 21.39 1.23
N PHE A 357 -1.94 20.30 1.68
CA PHE A 357 -0.58 20.35 2.19
C PHE A 357 0.39 20.96 1.17
N SER A 358 0.40 20.43 -0.05
CA SER A 358 1.34 20.89 -1.09
C SER A 358 1.13 22.37 -1.42
N LEU A 359 -0.11 22.82 -1.56
CA LEU A 359 -0.44 24.22 -1.83
C LEU A 359 -0.13 25.14 -0.64
N SER A 360 -0.28 24.65 0.60
CA SER A 360 0.09 25.42 1.81
C SER A 360 1.59 25.74 1.88
N ILE A 361 2.43 24.89 1.27
CA ILE A 361 3.87 25.13 1.14
C ILE A 361 4.16 26.07 -0.03
N ASN A 362 3.54 25.83 -1.19
CA ASN A 362 3.72 26.66 -2.36
C ASN A 362 2.53 26.55 -3.32
N SER A 363 1.86 27.68 -3.54
CA SER A 363 0.74 27.84 -4.47
C SER A 363 1.13 28.57 -5.77
N SER A 364 2.42 28.75 -6.08
CA SER A 364 2.86 29.55 -7.24
C SER A 364 2.49 28.93 -8.59
N LYS A 365 2.14 27.65 -8.62
CA LYS A 365 1.63 26.94 -9.80
C LYS A 365 0.10 26.85 -9.83
N GLU A 366 -0.57 27.46 -8.86
CA GLU A 366 -2.03 27.50 -8.78
C GLU A 366 -2.57 28.65 -9.65
N ASP A 367 -3.43 28.30 -10.60
CA ASP A 367 -4.23 29.24 -11.38
C ASP A 367 -5.73 28.87 -11.35
N ARG A 368 -6.59 29.73 -11.91
CA ARG A 368 -8.05 29.48 -11.97
C ARG A 368 -8.40 28.18 -12.70
N ASN A 369 -7.60 27.79 -13.70
CA ASN A 369 -7.85 26.57 -14.47
C ASN A 369 -7.51 25.33 -13.64
N SER A 370 -6.40 25.37 -12.89
CA SER A 370 -5.98 24.29 -11.98
C SER A 370 -7.02 24.06 -10.88
N LYS A 371 -7.58 25.13 -10.29
CA LYS A 371 -8.65 25.02 -9.29
C LYS A 371 -9.92 24.41 -9.88
N THR A 372 -10.35 24.89 -11.05
CA THR A 372 -11.52 24.33 -11.75
C THR A 372 -11.31 22.86 -12.10
N LEU A 373 -10.12 22.49 -12.57
CA LEU A 373 -9.77 21.11 -12.87
C LEU A 373 -9.81 20.22 -11.61
N ARG A 374 -9.33 20.71 -10.46
CA ARG A 374 -9.44 19.99 -9.19
C ARG A 374 -10.89 19.72 -8.82
N ASP A 375 -11.77 20.71 -8.91
CA ASP A 375 -13.20 20.55 -8.61
C ASP A 375 -13.85 19.50 -9.52
N ILE A 376 -13.50 19.50 -10.82
CA ILE A 376 -13.96 18.47 -11.77
C ILE A 376 -13.45 17.08 -11.36
N ILE A 377 -12.17 16.95 -11.00
CA ILE A 377 -11.59 15.66 -10.61
C ILE A 377 -12.23 15.14 -9.31
N THR A 378 -12.48 16.02 -8.35
CA THR A 378 -13.21 15.68 -7.12
C THR A 378 -14.60 15.12 -7.46
N GLY A 379 -15.35 15.79 -8.34
CA GLY A 379 -16.66 15.28 -8.80
C GLY A 379 -16.59 13.95 -9.57
N ILE A 380 -15.54 13.72 -10.37
CA ILE A 380 -15.29 12.41 -11.00
C ILE A 380 -15.02 11.35 -9.92
N ARG A 381 -14.26 11.69 -8.89
CA ARG A 381 -13.91 10.78 -7.80
C ARG A 381 -15.12 10.39 -6.97
N GLU A 382 -16.01 11.32 -6.67
CA GLU A 382 -17.28 11.08 -5.99
C GLU A 382 -18.15 10.09 -6.79
N LYS A 383 -18.25 10.27 -8.11
CA LYS A 383 -18.96 9.31 -8.98
C LYS A 383 -18.31 7.92 -8.98
N ILE A 384 -16.99 7.83 -8.98
CA ILE A 384 -16.28 6.54 -8.85
C ILE A 384 -16.62 5.87 -7.51
N LEU A 385 -16.67 6.65 -6.43
CA LEU A 385 -17.06 6.18 -5.11
C LEU A 385 -18.50 5.64 -5.10
N GLU A 386 -19.45 6.41 -5.62
CA GLU A 386 -20.85 5.98 -5.77
C GLU A 386 -20.97 4.66 -6.52
N LEU A 387 -20.27 4.54 -7.67
CA LEU A 387 -20.26 3.32 -8.47
C LEU A 387 -19.72 2.12 -7.68
N ARG A 388 -18.63 2.29 -6.90
CA ARG A 388 -18.07 1.22 -6.05
C ARG A 388 -19.06 0.77 -4.96
N ILE A 389 -19.80 1.71 -4.37
CA ILE A 389 -20.81 1.42 -3.34
C ILE A 389 -22.04 0.72 -3.94
N GLU A 390 -22.57 1.22 -5.06
CA GLU A 390 -23.77 0.68 -5.70
C GLU A 390 -23.57 -0.75 -6.22
N HIS A 391 -22.45 -1.00 -6.92
CA HIS A 391 -22.15 -2.34 -7.44
C HIS A 391 -22.05 -3.35 -6.30
N SER A 392 -21.34 -3.00 -5.23
CA SER A 392 -21.22 -3.85 -4.05
C SER A 392 -22.57 -4.14 -3.39
N SER A 393 -23.44 -3.13 -3.27
CA SER A 393 -24.76 -3.29 -2.64
C SER A 393 -25.68 -4.26 -3.38
N LYS A 394 -25.67 -4.23 -4.72
CA LYS A 394 -26.43 -5.17 -5.57
C LYS A 394 -25.92 -6.59 -5.43
N ASP A 395 -24.60 -6.78 -5.46
CA ASP A 395 -23.98 -8.10 -5.34
C ASP A 395 -24.19 -8.72 -3.96
N ILE A 396 -24.03 -7.92 -2.90
CA ILE A 396 -24.29 -8.32 -1.52
C ILE A 396 -25.76 -8.73 -1.38
N SER A 397 -26.71 -7.94 -1.87
CA SER A 397 -28.15 -8.26 -1.79
C SER A 397 -28.50 -9.57 -2.50
N ASN A 398 -27.95 -9.79 -3.71
CA ASN A 398 -28.17 -11.02 -4.47
C ASN A 398 -27.63 -12.26 -3.74
N ILE A 399 -26.51 -12.11 -3.05
CA ILE A 399 -25.91 -13.20 -2.26
C ILE A 399 -26.60 -13.39 -0.92
N GLU A 400 -26.97 -12.32 -0.21
CA GLU A 400 -27.80 -12.44 0.98
C GLU A 400 -29.09 -13.19 0.66
N PHE A 401 -29.70 -12.96 -0.50
CA PHE A 401 -30.85 -13.75 -0.97
C PHE A 401 -30.48 -15.21 -1.23
N LYS A 402 -29.39 -15.49 -1.97
CA LYS A 402 -28.92 -16.85 -2.26
C LYS A 402 -28.57 -17.64 -0.99
N TYR A 403 -28.00 -16.99 0.01
CA TYR A 403 -27.43 -17.62 1.20
C TYR A 403 -28.28 -17.48 2.48
N LYS A 404 -29.34 -16.65 2.50
CA LYS A 404 -30.38 -16.68 3.55
C LYS A 404 -31.04 -18.05 3.67
N ASN A 405 -31.14 -18.78 2.55
CA ASN A 405 -31.72 -20.13 2.50
C ASN A 405 -30.80 -21.24 3.02
N LEU A 406 -29.55 -20.93 3.41
CA LEU A 406 -28.61 -21.90 4.00
C LEU A 406 -28.60 -21.89 5.54
N ASN A 407 -29.35 -20.98 6.17
CA ASN A 407 -29.50 -20.89 7.62
C ASN A 407 -30.81 -21.53 8.14
N HIS A 408 -31.44 -22.41 7.36
CA HIS A 408 -32.59 -23.22 7.78
C HIS A 408 -32.28 -24.70 7.72
#